data_AF-A0AB35HDH4-F1
#
_entry.id   AF-A0AB35HDH4-F1
#
_cell.length_a   1.000
_cell.length_b   1.000
_cell.length_c   1.000
_cell.angle_alpha   90.00
_cell.angle_beta   90.00
_cell.angle_gamma   90.00
#
_symmetry.space_group_name_H-M   'P 1'
#
loop_
_entity.id
_entity.type
_entity.pdbx_description
1 polymer ?
#
loop_
_entity_poly.entity_id
_entity_poly.type
_entity_poly.pdbx_seq_one_letter_code
_entity_poly.pdbx_strand_id
1 'polypeptide(L)'
;DTHESTLTDKKALKKIKEFRSYILKNWDRIFDWRDRVKNVPEGARGLGAMESNQRHISFRMKKRGMHWSELGAEAMVKIKQGILNGTLREAYLKHRSRSERKQRNLKQSIRMSQLLKQPVRPSVGVKHGSVALHSSSSSAMGHLSKIL
;
A
#
# COMPACT_ATOMS: atom_id res chain seq x y z
N ASP A 1 31.76 -35.20 12.13
CA ASP A 1 31.01 -35.35 10.87
C ASP A 1 30.68 -34.01 10.27
N THR A 2 31.32 -33.66 9.15
CA THR A 2 31.08 -32.41 8.41
C THR A 2 30.09 -32.72 7.30
N HIS A 3 29.14 -31.85 6.97
CA HIS A 3 28.20 -32.04 5.85
C HIS A 3 28.90 -32.38 4.51
N GLU A 4 30.18 -31.99 4.37
CA GLU A 4 31.05 -32.35 3.25
C GLU A 4 31.28 -33.87 3.08
N SER A 5 31.22 -34.67 4.17
CA SER A 5 31.44 -36.13 4.14
C SER A 5 30.23 -36.94 3.67
N THR A 6 29.05 -36.33 3.58
CA THR A 6 27.80 -36.98 3.15
C THR A 6 27.54 -36.78 1.65
N LEU A 7 28.32 -35.95 0.96
CA LEU A 7 28.14 -35.65 -0.46
C LEU A 7 29.08 -36.46 -1.36
N THR A 8 28.49 -37.34 -2.17
CA THR A 8 29.19 -38.13 -3.19
C THR A 8 29.32 -37.42 -4.55
N ASP A 9 28.56 -36.34 -4.79
CA ASP A 9 28.60 -35.57 -6.05
C ASP A 9 29.73 -34.52 -6.06
N LYS A 10 30.67 -34.70 -7.00
CA LYS A 10 31.82 -33.79 -7.24
C LYS A 10 31.40 -32.35 -7.50
N LYS A 11 30.26 -32.11 -8.17
CA LYS A 11 29.77 -30.75 -8.45
C LYS A 11 29.33 -30.04 -7.19
N ALA A 12 28.61 -30.74 -6.32
CA ALA A 12 28.14 -30.19 -5.06
C ALA A 12 29.29 -29.92 -4.07
N LEU A 13 30.30 -30.80 -4.02
CA LEU A 13 31.54 -30.55 -3.27
C LEU A 13 32.26 -29.28 -3.73
N LYS A 14 32.33 -29.04 -5.05
CA LYS A 14 32.92 -27.82 -5.61
C LYS A 14 32.16 -26.57 -5.14
N LYS A 15 30.83 -26.58 -5.22
CA LYS A 15 29.98 -25.47 -4.75
C LYS A 15 30.17 -25.17 -3.27
N ILE A 16 30.27 -26.21 -2.43
CA ILE A 16 30.50 -26.03 -0.98
C ILE A 16 31.88 -25.41 -0.73
N LYS A 17 32.92 -25.87 -1.43
CA LYS A 17 34.27 -25.27 -1.32
C LYS A 17 34.28 -23.80 -1.74
N GLU A 18 33.61 -23.47 -2.85
CA GLU A 18 33.47 -22.08 -3.32
C GLU A 18 32.72 -21.22 -2.29
N PHE A 19 31.60 -21.72 -1.77
CA PHE A 19 30.82 -21.06 -0.74
C PHE A 19 31.64 -20.81 0.53
N ARG A 20 32.32 -21.85 1.03
CA ARG A 20 33.20 -21.74 2.21
C ARG A 20 34.31 -20.72 1.99
N SER A 21 34.97 -20.76 0.83
CA SER A 21 36.01 -19.78 0.47
C SER A 21 35.46 -18.37 0.43
N TYR A 22 34.27 -18.16 -0.13
CA TYR A 22 33.60 -16.87 -0.15
C TYR A 22 33.29 -16.34 1.25
N ILE A 23 32.71 -17.17 2.12
CA ILE A 23 32.38 -16.79 3.50
C ILE A 23 33.63 -16.44 4.28
N LEU A 24 34.69 -17.27 4.22
CA LEU A 24 35.94 -17.01 4.93
C LEU A 24 36.62 -15.72 4.45
N LYS A 25 36.64 -15.47 3.13
CA LYS A 25 37.23 -14.24 2.57
C LYS A 25 36.47 -12.96 2.95
N ASN A 26 35.19 -13.08 3.30
CA ASN A 26 34.33 -11.95 3.64
C ASN A 26 33.89 -11.97 5.10
N TRP A 27 34.50 -12.78 5.96
CA TRP A 27 34.05 -13.02 7.33
C TRP A 27 33.92 -11.72 8.13
N ASP A 28 34.90 -10.82 8.00
CA ASP A 28 34.92 -9.52 8.66
C ASP A 28 33.79 -8.57 8.22
N ARG A 29 33.10 -8.90 7.12
CA ARG A 29 31.95 -8.15 6.58
C ARG A 29 30.62 -8.80 6.92
N ILE A 30 30.62 -10.00 7.50
CA ILE A 30 29.42 -10.72 7.95
C ILE A 30 29.21 -10.36 9.42
N PHE A 31 28.72 -9.15 9.65
CA PHE A 31 28.31 -8.68 10.97
C PHE A 31 26.85 -8.26 10.95
N ASP A 32 26.23 -8.19 12.12
CA ASP A 32 24.92 -7.56 12.22
C ASP A 32 25.07 -6.06 12.01
N TRP A 33 24.38 -5.52 11.01
CA TRP A 33 24.41 -4.10 10.70
C TRP A 33 23.94 -3.24 11.88
N ARG A 34 23.09 -3.80 12.76
CA ARG A 34 22.58 -3.14 13.95
C ARG A 34 23.70 -2.76 14.93
N ASP A 35 24.80 -3.52 14.95
CA ASP A 35 25.96 -3.26 15.82
C ASP A 35 26.84 -2.11 15.29
N ARG A 36 26.67 -1.70 14.03
CA ARG A 36 27.49 -0.69 13.37
C ARG A 36 26.81 0.67 13.29
N VAL A 37 25.49 0.73 13.49
CA VAL A 37 24.70 1.96 13.34
C VAL A 37 24.40 2.54 14.72
N LYS A 38 24.73 3.83 14.92
CA LYS A 38 24.54 4.53 16.21
C LYS A 38 23.08 4.57 16.67
N ASN A 39 22.15 4.75 15.74
CA ASN A 39 20.72 4.88 16.02
C ASN A 39 19.96 3.78 15.28
N VAL A 40 19.81 2.63 15.93
CA VAL A 40 19.01 1.53 15.41
C VAL A 40 17.53 1.87 15.60
N PRO A 41 16.70 1.85 14.54
CA PRO A 41 15.27 2.06 14.67
C PRO A 41 14.61 1.02 15.56
N GLU A 42 13.58 1.42 16.31
CA GLU A 42 12.80 0.50 17.13
C GLU A 42 12.18 -0.61 16.26
N GLY A 43 12.30 -1.86 16.71
CA GLY A 43 11.83 -3.04 15.95
C GLY A 43 12.70 -3.42 14.74
N ALA A 44 13.91 -2.88 14.60
CA ALA A 44 14.83 -3.23 13.51
C ALA A 44 15.19 -4.73 13.49
N ARG A 45 14.93 -5.35 12.34
CA ARG A 45 15.28 -6.75 12.07
C ARG A 45 16.63 -6.86 11.37
N GLY A 46 17.22 -8.06 11.40
CA GLY A 46 18.41 -8.37 10.61
C GLY A 46 18.17 -8.24 9.10
N LEU A 47 19.25 -8.22 8.30
CA LEU A 47 19.19 -8.04 6.84
C LEU A 47 18.37 -9.11 6.10
N GLY A 48 18.13 -10.28 6.69
CA GLY A 48 17.25 -11.31 6.11
C GLY A 48 15.81 -10.82 5.87
N ALA A 49 15.34 -9.83 6.63
CA ALA A 49 14.04 -9.20 6.38
C ALA A 49 14.03 -8.25 5.16
N MET A 50 15.19 -7.97 4.56
CA MET A 50 15.31 -7.01 3.46
C MET A 50 14.73 -7.55 2.15
N GLU A 51 14.73 -8.88 1.94
CA GLU A 51 14.17 -9.50 0.73
C GLU A 51 12.68 -9.21 0.57
N SER A 52 11.89 -9.32 1.65
CA SER A 52 10.46 -8.98 1.62
C SER A 52 10.25 -7.48 1.36
N ASN A 53 11.07 -6.62 1.95
CA ASN A 53 10.98 -5.18 1.75
C ASN A 53 11.31 -4.76 0.31
N GLN A 54 12.34 -5.37 -0.29
CA GLN A 54 12.74 -5.15 -1.67
C GLN A 54 11.67 -5.60 -2.68
N ARG A 55 10.85 -6.59 -2.33
CA ARG A 55 9.73 -7.06 -3.17
C ARG A 55 8.67 -5.99 -3.40
N HIS A 56 8.35 -5.15 -2.41
CA HIS A 56 7.39 -4.05 -2.57
C HIS A 56 7.83 -3.03 -3.63
N ILE A 57 9.14 -2.78 -3.73
CA ILE A 57 9.74 -1.89 -4.73
C ILE A 57 9.74 -2.59 -6.10
N SER A 58 10.25 -3.83 -6.15
CA SER A 58 10.31 -4.60 -7.39
C SER A 58 8.96 -4.75 -8.06
N PHE A 59 7.89 -5.03 -7.32
CA PHE A 59 6.54 -5.14 -7.87
C PHE A 59 5.98 -3.83 -8.41
N ARG A 60 6.43 -2.69 -7.87
CA ARG A 60 6.02 -1.38 -8.39
C ARG A 60 6.75 -1.04 -9.70
N MET A 61 8.00 -1.45 -9.83
CA MET A 61 8.89 -0.93 -10.87
C MET A 61 9.12 -1.90 -12.03
N LYS A 62 9.26 -3.20 -11.76
CA LYS A 62 9.57 -4.20 -12.79
C LYS A 62 8.36 -4.51 -13.67
N LYS A 63 8.61 -4.77 -14.96
CA LYS A 63 7.62 -5.26 -15.95
C LYS A 63 6.39 -4.34 -16.11
N ARG A 64 6.58 -3.02 -16.02
CA ARG A 64 5.49 -2.03 -16.19
C ARG A 64 5.57 -1.20 -17.47
N GLY A 65 6.52 -1.50 -18.36
CA GLY A 65 6.75 -0.70 -19.58
C GLY A 65 7.23 0.73 -19.30
N MET A 66 7.74 0.99 -18.09
CA MET A 66 8.27 2.29 -17.65
C MET A 66 9.79 2.22 -17.55
N HIS A 67 10.47 3.23 -18.09
CA HIS A 67 11.88 3.47 -17.81
C HIS A 67 12.00 4.43 -16.63
N TRP A 68 12.84 4.09 -15.66
CA TRP A 68 13.10 4.93 -14.50
C TRP A 68 14.48 5.56 -14.66
N SER A 69 14.55 6.89 -14.62
CA SER A 69 15.83 7.56 -14.34
C SER A 69 16.28 7.22 -12.92
N GLU A 70 17.57 7.38 -12.63
CA GLU A 70 18.11 7.14 -11.29
C GLU A 70 17.37 7.96 -10.21
N LEU A 71 17.17 9.26 -10.46
CA LEU A 71 16.40 10.14 -9.59
C LEU A 71 14.94 9.70 -9.44
N GLY A 72 14.29 9.27 -10.54
CA GLY A 72 12.91 8.80 -10.51
C GLY A 72 12.76 7.48 -9.75
N ALA A 73 13.74 6.58 -9.89
CA ALA A 73 13.81 5.34 -9.16
C ALA A 73 13.97 5.60 -7.66
N GLU A 74 14.91 6.47 -7.27
CA GLU A 74 15.12 6.84 -5.87
C GLU A 74 13.85 7.46 -5.26
N ALA A 75 13.23 8.42 -5.94
CA ALA A 75 11.99 9.04 -5.50
C ALA A 75 10.88 8.00 -5.28
N MET A 76 10.73 7.05 -6.21
CA MET A 76 9.74 5.97 -6.08
C MET A 76 10.01 5.06 -4.89
N VAL A 77 11.28 4.71 -4.65
CA VAL A 77 11.71 3.93 -3.48
C VAL A 77 11.37 4.67 -2.19
N LYS A 78 11.69 5.97 -2.09
CA LYS A 78 11.37 6.79 -0.91
C LYS A 78 9.87 6.89 -0.66
N ILE A 79 9.06 7.04 -1.71
CA ILE A 79 7.60 7.02 -1.60
C ILE A 79 7.12 5.67 -1.05
N LYS A 80 7.60 4.55 -1.59
CA LYS A 80 7.23 3.21 -1.11
C LYS A 80 7.64 2.99 0.33
N GLN A 81 8.85 3.39 0.70
CA GLN A 81 9.35 3.34 2.07
C GLN A 81 8.47 4.17 3.02
N GLY A 82 8.13 5.41 2.64
CA GLY A 82 7.26 6.26 3.44
C GLY A 82 5.84 5.71 3.61
N ILE A 83 5.30 5.03 2.61
CA ILE A 83 3.98 4.37 2.72
C ILE A 83 4.05 3.21 3.71
N LEU A 84 5.04 2.32 3.58
CA LEU A 84 5.19 1.15 4.44
C LEU A 84 5.48 1.53 5.90
N ASN A 85 6.25 2.61 6.10
CA ASN A 85 6.59 3.10 7.44
C ASN A 85 5.54 4.06 8.01
N GLY A 86 4.47 4.39 7.27
CA GLY A 86 3.47 5.38 7.69
C GLY A 86 3.95 6.84 7.75
N THR A 87 5.19 7.12 7.34
CA THR A 87 5.85 8.43 7.48
C THR A 87 5.68 9.35 6.27
N LEU A 88 5.13 8.83 5.14
CA LEU A 88 5.01 9.62 3.90
C LEU A 88 4.24 10.92 4.10
N ARG A 89 3.13 10.87 4.84
CA ARG A 89 2.26 12.04 5.06
C ARG A 89 2.99 13.12 5.83
N GLU A 90 3.68 12.75 6.90
CA GLU A 90 4.45 13.68 7.73
C GLU A 90 5.58 14.31 6.92
N ALA A 91 6.37 13.50 6.20
CA ALA A 91 7.44 13.98 5.34
C ALA A 91 6.93 14.93 4.25
N TYR A 92 5.81 14.60 3.60
CA TYR A 92 5.19 15.42 2.57
C TYR A 92 4.68 16.77 3.13
N LEU A 93 4.09 16.76 4.34
CA LEU A 93 3.55 17.96 4.98
C LEU A 93 4.63 18.85 5.60
N LYS A 94 5.75 18.28 6.04
CA LYS A 94 6.89 19.02 6.63
C LYS A 94 7.38 20.16 5.72
N HIS A 95 7.41 19.91 4.42
CA HIS A 95 7.87 20.89 3.43
C HIS A 95 6.74 21.79 2.90
N ARG A 96 5.51 21.60 3.37
CA ARG A 96 4.32 22.30 2.86
C ARG A 96 3.74 23.26 3.91
N SER A 97 4.57 24.17 4.43
CA SER A 97 4.09 25.26 5.27
C SER A 97 3.34 26.29 4.42
N ARG A 98 2.01 26.35 4.57
CA ARG A 98 1.21 27.46 4.04
C ARG A 98 1.33 28.66 4.98
N SER A 99 1.42 29.87 4.43
CA SER A 99 1.32 31.09 5.24
C SER A 99 0.00 31.14 6.01
N GLU A 100 -0.01 31.79 7.17
CA GLU A 100 -1.21 31.87 8.02
C GLU A 100 -2.44 32.38 7.28
N ARG A 101 -2.26 33.35 6.38
CA ARG A 101 -3.34 33.88 5.51
C ARG A 101 -3.94 32.78 4.63
N LYS A 102 -3.11 31.98 3.96
CA LYS A 102 -3.59 30.86 3.13
C LYS A 102 -4.29 29.79 3.97
N GLN A 103 -3.81 29.54 5.19
CA GLN A 103 -4.47 28.61 6.11
C GLN A 103 -5.86 29.11 6.55
N ARG A 104 -5.99 30.41 6.86
CA ARG A 104 -7.26 31.04 7.23
C ARG A 104 -8.30 30.94 6.11
N ASN A 105 -7.91 31.27 4.88
CA ASN A 105 -8.79 31.18 3.71
C ASN A 105 -9.28 29.74 3.48
N LEU A 106 -8.39 28.75 3.63
CA LEU A 106 -8.77 27.34 3.54
C LEU A 106 -9.74 26.90 4.64
N LYS A 107 -9.52 27.34 5.89
CA LYS A 107 -10.46 27.06 6.98
C LYS A 107 -11.83 27.67 6.68
N GLN A 108 -11.86 28.88 6.14
CA GLN A 108 -13.11 29.54 5.74
C GLN A 108 -13.80 28.79 4.60
N SER A 109 -13.07 28.37 3.56
CA SER A 109 -13.65 27.61 2.44
C SER A 109 -14.18 26.24 2.88
N ILE A 110 -13.48 25.55 3.79
CA ILE A 110 -13.93 24.27 4.34
C ILE A 110 -15.23 24.47 5.14
N ARG A 111 -15.30 25.49 6.02
CA ARG A 111 -16.53 25.81 6.75
C ARG A 111 -17.68 26.12 5.81
N MET A 112 -17.45 26.94 4.79
CA MET A 112 -18.49 27.27 3.80
C MET A 112 -18.95 26.03 3.04
N SER A 113 -18.03 25.13 2.64
CA SER A 113 -18.40 23.88 1.99
C SER A 113 -19.20 22.93 2.88
N GLN A 114 -18.93 22.91 4.19
CA GLN A 114 -19.71 22.12 5.15
C GLN A 114 -21.11 22.69 5.33
N LEU A 115 -21.24 24.01 5.37
CA LEU A 115 -22.53 24.70 5.49
C LEU A 115 -23.39 24.53 4.23
N LEU A 116 -22.75 24.54 3.05
CA LEU A 116 -23.40 24.33 1.76
C LEU A 116 -23.60 22.84 1.40
N LYS A 117 -23.13 21.92 2.26
CA LYS A 117 -23.25 20.49 2.01
C LYS A 117 -24.72 20.08 2.11
N GLN A 118 -25.36 19.83 0.99
CA GLN A 118 -26.71 19.27 0.99
C GLN A 118 -26.69 17.81 1.46
N PRO A 119 -27.70 17.36 2.23
CA PRO A 119 -27.84 15.96 2.57
C PRO A 119 -27.97 15.15 1.27
N VAL A 120 -27.15 14.12 1.13
CA VAL A 120 -27.21 13.21 -0.02
C VAL A 120 -28.57 12.52 0.03
N ARG A 121 -29.45 12.86 -0.92
CA ARG A 121 -30.72 12.16 -1.06
C ARG A 121 -30.44 10.76 -1.61
N PRO A 122 -30.93 9.68 -0.98
CA PRO A 122 -30.79 8.35 -1.54
C PRO A 122 -31.49 8.30 -2.90
N SER A 123 -30.85 7.67 -3.89
CA SER A 123 -31.47 7.43 -5.19
C SER A 123 -32.59 6.42 -5.03
N VAL A 124 -33.85 6.83 -5.21
CA VAL A 124 -34.98 5.91 -5.26
C VAL A 124 -34.94 5.21 -6.63
N GLY A 125 -34.44 3.97 -6.65
CA GLY A 125 -34.22 3.19 -7.88
C GLY A 125 -35.49 2.68 -8.58
N VAL A 126 -36.67 2.90 -7.99
CA VAL A 126 -37.95 2.47 -8.55
C VAL A 126 -38.95 3.63 -8.46
N LYS A 127 -39.50 4.03 -9.61
CA LYS A 127 -40.62 4.96 -9.62
C LYS A 127 -41.85 4.22 -9.09
N HIS A 128 -42.36 4.64 -7.94
CA HIS A 128 -43.61 4.13 -7.41
C HIS A 128 -44.75 4.81 -8.19
N GLY A 129 -45.54 4.02 -8.90
CA GLY A 129 -46.72 4.49 -9.60
C GLY A 129 -47.89 3.55 -9.29
N SER A 130 -49.04 4.12 -9.00
CA SER A 130 -50.30 3.40 -8.90
C SER A 130 -51.11 3.66 -10.16
N VAL A 131 -51.59 2.62 -10.82
CA VAL A 131 -52.59 2.76 -11.88
C VAL A 131 -53.95 2.88 -11.23
N ALA A 132 -54.66 4.00 -11.45
CA ALA A 132 -56.03 4.15 -10.97
C ALA A 132 -56.93 3.17 -11.74
N LEU A 133 -57.46 2.17 -11.04
CA LEU A 133 -58.44 1.24 -11.61
C LEU A 133 -59.82 1.86 -11.47
N HIS A 134 -60.31 2.46 -12.56
CA HIS A 134 -61.70 2.90 -12.68
C HIS A 134 -62.62 1.73 -13.09
N SER A 135 -62.49 0.60 -12.39
CA SER A 135 -63.33 -0.58 -12.61
C SER A 135 -64.15 -0.89 -11.37
N SER A 136 -65.30 -1.56 -11.56
CA SER A 136 -66.13 -2.00 -10.43
C SER A 136 -65.31 -2.83 -9.44
N SER A 137 -65.55 -2.67 -8.14
CA SER A 137 -64.90 -3.45 -7.08
C SER A 137 -65.18 -4.95 -7.17
N SER A 138 -66.20 -5.35 -7.95
CA SER A 138 -66.54 -6.74 -8.26
C SER A 138 -65.81 -7.32 -9.48
N SER A 139 -65.05 -6.50 -10.21
CA SER A 139 -64.23 -6.98 -11.33
C SER A 139 -63.00 -7.72 -10.84
N ALA A 140 -62.45 -8.63 -11.66
CA ALA A 140 -61.21 -9.35 -11.33
C ALA A 140 -60.05 -8.39 -10.98
N MET A 141 -59.98 -7.24 -11.67
CA MET A 141 -59.00 -6.19 -11.38
C MET A 141 -59.26 -5.47 -10.05
N GLY A 142 -60.52 -5.29 -9.65
CA GLY A 142 -60.90 -4.71 -8.36
C GLY A 142 -60.68 -5.64 -7.17
N HIS A 143 -60.75 -6.97 -7.38
CA HIS A 143 -60.33 -7.94 -6.37
C HIS A 143 -58.81 -7.97 -6.21
N LEU A 144 -58.05 -7.90 -7.32
CA LEU A 144 -56.59 -7.85 -7.27
C LEU A 144 -56.06 -6.60 -6.56
N SER A 145 -56.70 -5.44 -6.72
CA SER A 145 -56.29 -4.21 -6.04
C SER A 145 -56.55 -4.19 -4.54
N LYS A 146 -57.38 -5.10 -4.00
CA LYS A 146 -57.55 -5.27 -2.55
C LYS A 146 -56.45 -6.12 -1.90
N ILE A 147 -55.75 -6.93 -2.70
CA ILE A 147 -54.74 -7.89 -2.23
C ILE A 147 -53.33 -7.29 -2.28
N LEU A 148 -53.10 -6.36 -3.21
CA LEU A 148 -51.87 -5.54 -3.31
C LEU A 148 -51.89 -4.37 -2.34
#